data_AF-A0A3G3IPS6-F1
#
_entry.id   AF-A0A3G3IPS6-F1
#
_cell.length_a   1.000
_cell.length_b   1.000
_cell.length_c   1.000
_cell.angle_alpha   90.00
_cell.angle_beta   90.00
_cell.angle_gamma   90.00
#
_symmetry.space_group_name_H-M   'P 1'
#
loop_
_entity.id
_entity.type
_entity.pdbx_description
1 polymer ?
#
loop_
_entity_poly.entity_id
_entity_poly.type
_entity_poly.pdbx_seq_one_letter_code
_entity_poly.pdbx_strand_id
1 'polypeptide(L)'
;MIGPREISVPFRPIPLDVPEGMKPNEFFNSPENLADLSNNNGLLVNDEDLLFYRKALGHSNEFDCSIIYNTSQKILNPLGRPVRRTQVPDNVKNVWNRMNQIIISFMLEQYPNPETHLVLAGEASLDSTWPITSPGVPSIRMLHNHFIVFDKQQLKEAKITDTSNPNLTDGGQHSLFAAYMQEVYVEFLSSLDLKILKPMSGESSSLALTGYPQGLTRWEIQGGIDSLKSIDFWHEYDQILKGFLDFYRTFFAQVSSRNSGVPKNAYFPQEIEKILLFNNGFLSAAKKVRDKCLNDAKYASDIRWQPAFKQLIYRDDQGRLIVTISQNSIGNAITELLGVVVKRTPDAEGYEQSEPALIEKLLKVRSRLIEADLGYGIKTKYWDK
;
A
#
# COMPACT_ATOMS: atom_id res chain seq x y z
N MET A 1 24.43 -10.20 8.50
CA MET A 1 24.32 -8.84 9.10
C MET A 1 22.90 -8.34 8.87
N ILE A 2 22.22 -7.88 9.93
CA ILE A 2 20.85 -7.35 9.86
C ILE A 2 20.90 -5.94 9.25
N GLY A 3 19.98 -5.63 8.32
CA GLY A 3 19.84 -4.26 7.79
C GLY A 3 19.07 -4.21 6.46
N PRO A 4 18.65 -3.01 6.03
CA PRO A 4 17.90 -2.85 4.80
C PRO A 4 18.73 -3.29 3.58
N ARG A 5 18.07 -3.81 2.56
CA ARG A 5 18.66 -4.43 1.37
C ARG A 5 18.34 -3.62 0.13
N GLU A 6 19.31 -3.45 -0.75
CA GLU A 6 19.11 -2.86 -2.07
C GLU A 6 19.23 -3.93 -3.16
N ILE A 7 18.16 -4.13 -3.90
CA ILE A 7 18.12 -5.02 -5.07
C ILE A 7 17.97 -4.24 -6.36
N SER A 8 18.52 -4.80 -7.44
CA SER A 8 18.26 -4.32 -8.80
C SER A 8 17.28 -5.26 -9.48
N VAL A 9 16.21 -4.70 -10.03
CA VAL A 9 15.15 -5.44 -10.72
C VAL A 9 15.08 -4.95 -12.17
N PRO A 10 15.45 -5.80 -13.15
CA PRO A 10 15.34 -5.44 -14.56
C PRO A 10 13.87 -5.39 -14.96
N PHE A 11 13.51 -4.43 -15.80
CA PHE A 11 12.15 -4.30 -16.33
C PHE A 11 12.16 -4.03 -17.84
N ARG A 12 11.07 -4.42 -18.52
CA ARG A 12 10.81 -4.04 -19.90
C ARG A 12 10.20 -2.63 -19.94
N PRO A 13 10.81 -1.65 -20.66
CA PRO A 13 10.24 -0.32 -20.80
C PRO A 13 8.81 -0.33 -21.36
N ILE A 14 7.98 0.60 -20.88
CA ILE A 14 6.63 0.79 -21.40
C ILE A 14 6.76 1.41 -22.80
N PRO A 15 6.07 0.86 -23.82
CA PRO A 15 6.19 1.33 -25.21
C PRO A 15 5.34 2.58 -25.48
N LEU A 16 5.26 3.50 -24.52
CA LEU A 16 4.49 4.73 -24.61
C LEU A 16 5.39 5.93 -24.35
N ASP A 17 5.30 6.91 -25.24
CA ASP A 17 5.88 8.22 -25.02
C ASP A 17 4.89 9.12 -24.28
N VAL A 18 5.39 9.88 -23.30
CA VAL A 18 4.57 10.93 -22.67
C VAL A 18 4.38 12.04 -23.71
N PRO A 19 3.13 12.40 -24.06
CA PRO A 19 2.87 13.44 -25.06
C PRO A 19 3.55 14.77 -24.71
N GLU A 20 3.95 15.52 -25.74
CA GLU A 20 4.59 16.82 -25.56
C GLU A 20 3.72 17.76 -24.71
N GLY A 21 4.33 18.40 -23.70
CA GLY A 21 3.65 19.30 -22.78
C GLY A 21 2.90 18.62 -21.62
N MET A 22 2.82 17.28 -21.59
CA MET A 22 2.19 16.53 -20.52
C MET A 22 3.21 16.10 -19.45
N LYS A 23 2.85 16.16 -18.17
CA LYS A 23 3.71 15.57 -17.13
C LYS A 23 3.50 14.06 -17.07
N PRO A 24 4.54 13.26 -16.75
CA PRO A 24 4.41 11.79 -16.67
C PRO A 24 3.27 11.34 -15.74
N ASN A 25 3.09 12.00 -14.60
CA ASN A 25 2.04 11.65 -13.65
C ASN A 25 0.62 11.89 -14.18
N GLU A 26 0.44 12.90 -15.03
CA GLU A 26 -0.84 13.15 -15.71
C GLU A 26 -1.09 12.04 -16.74
N PHE A 27 -0.06 11.66 -17.49
CA PHE A 27 -0.15 10.61 -18.50
C PHE A 27 -0.48 9.25 -17.90
N PHE A 28 0.17 8.84 -16.81
CA PHE A 28 -0.11 7.55 -16.17
C PHE A 28 -1.54 7.48 -15.59
N ASN A 29 -2.18 8.62 -15.34
CA ASN A 29 -3.57 8.71 -14.91
C ASN A 29 -4.60 8.71 -16.06
N SER A 30 -4.13 8.75 -17.31
CA SER A 30 -4.97 8.88 -18.49
C SER A 30 -5.68 7.57 -18.84
N PRO A 31 -6.85 7.65 -19.49
CA PRO A 31 -7.50 6.47 -20.08
C PRO A 31 -6.61 5.73 -21.09
N GLU A 32 -5.70 6.43 -21.76
CA GLU A 32 -4.75 5.86 -22.72
C GLU A 32 -3.77 4.89 -22.05
N ASN A 33 -3.11 5.33 -20.98
CA ASN A 33 -2.21 4.46 -20.21
C ASN A 33 -2.95 3.24 -19.62
N LEU A 34 -4.18 3.42 -19.15
CA LEU A 34 -4.98 2.30 -18.62
C LEU A 34 -5.41 1.32 -19.72
N ALA A 35 -5.67 1.80 -20.93
CA ALA A 35 -5.94 0.94 -22.08
C ALA A 35 -4.69 0.13 -22.48
N ASP A 36 -3.51 0.75 -22.50
CA ASP A 36 -2.24 0.06 -22.73
C ASP A 36 -1.99 -1.00 -21.66
N LEU A 37 -2.19 -0.65 -20.38
CA LEU A 37 -2.05 -1.57 -19.26
C LEU A 37 -2.94 -2.81 -19.45
N SER A 38 -4.20 -2.61 -19.82
CA SER A 38 -5.14 -3.71 -20.10
C SER A 38 -4.68 -4.55 -21.29
N ASN A 39 -4.25 -3.93 -22.39
CA ASN A 39 -3.94 -4.63 -23.64
C ASN A 39 -2.60 -5.37 -23.63
N ASN A 40 -1.60 -4.84 -22.91
CA ASN A 40 -0.25 -5.39 -22.90
C ASN A 40 0.07 -6.18 -21.63
N ASN A 41 -0.63 -5.92 -20.53
CA ASN A 41 -0.34 -6.50 -19.23
C ASN A 41 -1.58 -7.06 -18.50
N GLY A 42 -2.78 -6.89 -19.07
CA GLY A 42 -4.02 -7.35 -18.48
C GLY A 42 -4.10 -8.88 -18.45
N LEU A 43 -4.47 -9.40 -17.28
CA LEU A 43 -4.68 -10.82 -17.04
C LEU A 43 -6.18 -11.13 -16.97
N LEU A 44 -6.95 -10.31 -16.26
CA LEU A 44 -8.39 -10.49 -16.08
C LEU A 44 -9.10 -9.16 -15.87
N VAL A 45 -10.34 -9.06 -16.36
CA VAL A 45 -11.27 -7.96 -16.10
C VAL A 45 -12.62 -8.51 -15.63
N ASN A 46 -13.42 -7.69 -14.94
CA ASN A 46 -14.79 -8.02 -14.58
C ASN A 46 -15.76 -6.83 -14.75
N ASP A 47 -17.03 -7.08 -14.47
CA ASP A 47 -18.13 -6.12 -14.64
C ASP A 47 -18.08 -4.96 -13.62
N GLU A 48 -17.35 -5.14 -12.52
CA GLU A 48 -17.07 -4.13 -11.50
C GLU A 48 -15.88 -3.21 -11.84
N ASP A 49 -15.40 -3.23 -13.10
CA ASP A 49 -14.23 -2.49 -13.59
C ASP A 49 -12.91 -2.81 -12.85
N LEU A 50 -12.79 -4.01 -12.27
CA LEU A 50 -11.53 -4.45 -11.67
C LEU A 50 -10.64 -5.06 -12.74
N LEU A 51 -9.43 -4.52 -12.87
CA LEU A 51 -8.40 -5.02 -13.77
C LEU A 51 -7.31 -5.70 -12.95
N PHE A 52 -7.15 -7.00 -13.11
CA PHE A 52 -5.98 -7.76 -12.65
C PHE A 52 -4.91 -7.74 -13.75
N TYR A 53 -3.70 -7.31 -13.43
CA TYR A 53 -2.64 -7.11 -14.41
C TYR A 53 -1.25 -7.44 -13.85
N ARG A 54 -0.35 -7.82 -14.76
CA ARG A 54 1.09 -7.96 -14.49
C ARG A 54 1.75 -6.60 -14.35
N LYS A 55 2.65 -6.47 -13.38
CA LYS A 55 3.42 -5.24 -13.19
C LYS A 55 4.68 -5.24 -14.04
N ALA A 56 4.64 -4.53 -15.17
CA ALA A 56 5.81 -4.36 -16.04
C ALA A 56 6.96 -3.62 -15.33
N LEU A 57 6.62 -2.54 -14.60
CA LEU A 57 7.54 -1.85 -13.69
C LEU A 57 7.43 -2.43 -12.28
N GLY A 58 7.85 -3.69 -12.14
CA GLY A 58 7.75 -4.47 -10.91
C GLY A 58 8.70 -4.03 -9.79
N HIS A 59 8.43 -4.55 -8.60
CA HIS A 59 9.30 -4.57 -7.43
C HIS A 59 10.03 -5.90 -7.31
N SER A 60 9.51 -6.95 -7.93
CA SER A 60 10.09 -8.30 -7.95
C SER A 60 9.81 -8.98 -9.28
N ASN A 61 10.72 -9.83 -9.71
CA ASN A 61 10.51 -10.73 -10.84
C ASN A 61 10.10 -12.15 -10.41
N GLU A 62 10.04 -12.42 -9.11
CA GLU A 62 9.60 -13.72 -8.58
C GLU A 62 8.07 -13.87 -8.67
N PHE A 63 7.36 -12.85 -8.17
CA PHE A 63 5.91 -12.67 -8.30
C PHE A 63 5.58 -11.19 -8.07
N ASP A 64 5.01 -10.50 -9.07
CA ASP A 64 4.52 -9.12 -8.94
C ASP A 64 3.33 -8.86 -9.87
N CYS A 65 2.19 -8.53 -9.26
CA CYS A 65 0.97 -8.17 -9.96
C CYS A 65 0.13 -7.20 -9.15
N SER A 66 -0.95 -6.71 -9.76
CA SER A 66 -1.84 -5.76 -9.12
C SER A 66 -3.28 -5.91 -9.59
N ILE A 67 -4.20 -5.48 -8.73
CA ILE A 67 -5.60 -5.21 -9.09
C ILE A 67 -5.80 -3.71 -9.01
N ILE A 68 -6.43 -3.10 -10.02
CA ILE A 68 -6.81 -1.69 -10.02
C ILE A 68 -8.30 -1.52 -10.27
N TYR A 69 -8.95 -0.60 -9.55
CA TYR A 69 -10.33 -0.23 -9.82
C TYR A 69 -10.34 0.80 -10.94
N ASN A 70 -10.49 0.32 -12.17
CA ASN A 70 -10.33 1.11 -13.39
C ASN A 70 -11.55 1.98 -13.68
N THR A 71 -11.67 3.08 -12.95
CA THR A 71 -12.73 4.08 -13.17
C THR A 71 -12.39 5.08 -14.28
N SER A 72 -11.30 4.89 -15.02
CA SER A 72 -10.76 5.92 -15.93
C SER A 72 -11.72 6.32 -17.06
N GLN A 73 -12.54 5.38 -17.53
CA GLN A 73 -13.51 5.59 -18.61
C GLN A 73 -14.85 6.17 -18.10
N LYS A 74 -15.14 6.03 -16.81
CA LYS A 74 -16.42 6.46 -16.19
C LYS A 74 -16.28 7.79 -15.43
N ILE A 75 -15.11 8.03 -14.84
CA ILE A 75 -14.82 9.22 -14.03
C ILE A 75 -13.63 9.93 -14.66
N LEU A 76 -13.93 10.91 -15.51
CA LEU A 76 -12.91 11.70 -16.20
C LEU A 76 -12.21 12.68 -15.26
N ASN A 77 -12.89 13.19 -14.23
CA ASN A 77 -12.28 14.00 -13.18
C ASN A 77 -11.40 13.11 -12.30
N PRO A 78 -10.05 13.20 -12.38
CA PRO A 78 -9.18 12.34 -11.59
C PRO A 78 -9.39 12.55 -10.09
N LEU A 79 -9.81 13.75 -9.67
CA LEU A 79 -10.09 14.10 -8.27
C LEU A 79 -11.34 13.40 -7.70
N GLY A 80 -12.29 13.02 -8.56
CA GLY A 80 -13.52 12.32 -8.19
C GLY A 80 -13.38 10.79 -8.11
N ARG A 81 -12.23 10.23 -8.50
CA ARG A 81 -12.02 8.78 -8.48
C ARG A 81 -11.85 8.26 -7.05
N PRO A 82 -12.36 7.05 -6.74
CA PRO A 82 -12.05 6.37 -5.49
C PRO A 82 -10.54 6.09 -5.36
N VAL A 83 -9.96 6.56 -4.26
CA VAL A 83 -8.55 6.44 -3.92
C VAL A 83 -8.31 5.71 -2.60
N ARG A 84 -9.38 5.21 -1.96
CA ARG A 84 -9.34 4.42 -0.72
C ARG A 84 -10.51 3.45 -0.68
N ARG A 85 -10.34 2.31 0.00
CA ARG A 85 -11.35 1.25 0.10
C ARG A 85 -12.71 1.73 0.64
N THR A 86 -12.72 2.70 1.55
CA THR A 86 -13.96 3.31 2.09
C THR A 86 -14.76 4.13 1.09
N GLN A 87 -14.22 4.44 -0.10
CA GLN A 87 -14.94 5.12 -1.20
C GLN A 87 -15.44 4.15 -2.26
N VAL A 88 -15.06 2.87 -2.18
CA VAL A 88 -15.44 1.86 -3.18
C VAL A 88 -16.87 1.41 -2.91
N PRO A 89 -17.75 1.36 -3.93
CA PRO A 89 -19.09 0.81 -3.78
C PRO A 89 -19.08 -0.62 -3.23
N ASP A 90 -20.07 -0.99 -2.43
CA ASP A 90 -20.06 -2.28 -1.72
C ASP A 90 -20.02 -3.49 -2.66
N ASN A 91 -20.70 -3.44 -3.81
CA ASN A 91 -20.63 -4.52 -4.81
C ASN A 91 -19.20 -4.71 -5.34
N VAL A 92 -18.51 -3.61 -5.68
CA VAL A 92 -17.12 -3.63 -6.14
C VAL A 92 -16.20 -4.12 -5.02
N LYS A 93 -16.42 -3.65 -3.79
CA LYS A 93 -15.63 -4.02 -2.61
C LYS A 93 -15.74 -5.51 -2.28
N ASN A 94 -16.92 -6.10 -2.45
CA ASN A 94 -17.14 -7.55 -2.24
C ASN A 94 -16.31 -8.39 -3.22
N VAL A 95 -16.34 -8.05 -4.51
CA VAL A 95 -15.52 -8.73 -5.53
C VAL A 95 -14.03 -8.50 -5.26
N TRP A 96 -13.64 -7.27 -4.92
CA TRP A 96 -12.25 -6.93 -4.57
C TRP A 96 -11.73 -7.74 -3.38
N ASN A 97 -12.51 -7.88 -2.30
CA ASN A 97 -12.15 -8.71 -1.14
C ASN A 97 -11.87 -10.16 -1.56
N ARG A 98 -12.77 -10.75 -2.36
CA ARG A 98 -12.63 -12.12 -2.86
C ARG A 98 -11.39 -12.30 -3.73
N MET A 99 -11.13 -11.37 -4.65
CA MET A 99 -9.91 -11.41 -5.47
C MET A 99 -8.64 -11.34 -4.60
N ASN A 100 -8.61 -10.46 -3.60
CA ASN A 100 -7.47 -10.37 -2.68
C ASN A 100 -7.28 -11.66 -1.88
N GLN A 101 -8.36 -12.21 -1.33
CA GLN A 101 -8.33 -13.47 -0.60
C GLN A 101 -7.73 -14.60 -1.45
N ILE A 102 -8.16 -14.75 -2.70
CA ILE A 102 -7.66 -15.80 -3.59
C ILE A 102 -6.19 -15.59 -3.96
N ILE A 103 -5.79 -14.36 -4.30
CA ILE A 103 -4.39 -14.09 -4.70
C ILE A 103 -3.45 -14.30 -3.51
N ILE A 104 -3.80 -13.79 -2.32
CA ILE A 104 -2.99 -14.00 -1.11
C ILE A 104 -2.91 -15.49 -0.76
N SER A 105 -4.02 -16.23 -0.86
CA SER A 105 -4.03 -17.68 -0.64
C SER A 105 -3.08 -18.39 -1.62
N PHE A 106 -3.15 -18.04 -2.91
CA PHE A 106 -2.25 -18.59 -3.92
C PHE A 106 -0.78 -18.31 -3.61
N MET A 107 -0.44 -17.06 -3.24
CA MET A 107 0.94 -16.71 -2.90
C MET A 107 1.44 -17.56 -1.73
N LEU A 108 0.63 -17.75 -0.69
CA LEU A 108 1.03 -18.55 0.48
C LEU A 108 1.14 -20.05 0.15
N GLU A 109 0.31 -20.57 -0.75
CA GLU A 109 0.40 -21.95 -1.25
C GLU A 109 1.65 -22.19 -2.10
N GLN A 110 1.97 -21.26 -3.02
CA GLN A 110 3.16 -21.37 -3.87
C GLN A 110 4.46 -21.11 -3.11
N TYR A 111 4.39 -20.29 -2.06
CA TYR A 111 5.54 -19.87 -1.28
C TYR A 111 5.35 -20.18 0.20
N PRO A 112 5.22 -21.46 0.60
CA PRO A 112 4.79 -21.84 1.95
C PRO A 112 5.85 -21.54 3.02
N ASN A 113 7.13 -21.54 2.66
CA ASN A 113 8.22 -21.39 3.61
C ASN A 113 8.59 -19.91 3.84
N PRO A 114 8.36 -19.35 5.05
CA PRO A 114 8.76 -17.98 5.36
C PRO A 114 10.28 -17.78 5.34
N GLU A 115 11.10 -18.81 5.49
CA GLU A 115 12.58 -18.68 5.49
C GLU A 115 13.16 -18.41 4.09
N THR A 116 12.44 -18.80 3.04
CA THR A 116 12.90 -18.66 1.65
C THR A 116 12.20 -17.53 0.90
N HIS A 117 10.98 -17.17 1.29
CA HIS A 117 10.21 -16.15 0.57
C HIS A 117 9.55 -15.14 1.50
N LEU A 118 9.70 -13.87 1.13
CA LEU A 118 9.00 -12.76 1.74
C LEU A 118 7.75 -12.43 0.92
N VAL A 119 6.58 -12.46 1.57
CA VAL A 119 5.27 -12.28 0.94
C VAL A 119 4.63 -10.99 1.46
N LEU A 120 4.15 -10.15 0.54
CA LEU A 120 3.43 -8.92 0.84
C LEU A 120 2.27 -8.71 -0.14
N ALA A 121 1.13 -8.31 0.41
CA ALA A 121 0.00 -7.79 -0.34
C ALA A 121 -0.40 -6.42 0.22
N GLY A 122 -0.96 -5.53 -0.59
CA GLY A 122 -1.10 -4.16 -0.12
C GLY A 122 -1.96 -3.22 -0.92
N GLU A 123 -2.80 -2.44 -0.24
CA GLU A 123 -3.66 -1.44 -0.84
C GLU A 123 -2.95 -0.08 -0.90
N ALA A 124 -2.81 0.44 -2.12
CA ALA A 124 -2.33 1.78 -2.38
C ALA A 124 -3.48 2.78 -2.35
N SER A 125 -3.57 3.53 -1.26
CA SER A 125 -4.49 4.66 -1.15
C SER A 125 -3.77 5.98 -1.35
N LEU A 126 -4.34 6.82 -2.21
CA LEU A 126 -3.74 8.10 -2.64
C LEU A 126 -4.61 9.27 -2.21
N ASP A 127 -5.10 9.20 -0.97
CA ASP A 127 -6.00 10.18 -0.40
C ASP A 127 -5.22 11.26 0.35
N SER A 128 -5.29 12.49 -0.15
CA SER A 128 -4.63 13.60 0.52
C SER A 128 -5.44 14.04 1.75
N THR A 129 -4.80 14.10 2.93
CA THR A 129 -5.43 14.65 4.15
C THR A 129 -5.70 16.15 4.03
N TRP A 130 -4.95 16.89 3.19
CA TRP A 130 -5.25 18.28 2.81
C TRP A 130 -5.75 18.37 1.35
N PRO A 131 -6.73 19.24 1.05
CA PRO A 131 -7.45 19.28 -0.23
C PRO A 131 -6.66 19.92 -1.38
N ILE A 132 -5.37 20.16 -1.21
CA ILE A 132 -4.52 20.75 -2.24
C ILE A 132 -3.69 19.58 -2.79
N THR A 133 -3.69 19.36 -4.11
CA THR A 133 -2.77 18.43 -4.81
C THR A 133 -1.54 19.13 -5.42
N SER A 134 -0.32 18.63 -5.20
CA SER A 134 0.89 19.18 -5.80
C SER A 134 1.04 18.62 -7.20
N PRO A 135 1.51 19.40 -8.18
CA PRO A 135 1.99 18.83 -9.43
C PRO A 135 3.21 17.93 -9.13
N GLY A 136 3.10 16.61 -9.36
CA GLY A 136 4.25 15.71 -9.29
C GLY A 136 4.11 14.43 -8.45
N VAL A 137 2.93 14.09 -7.92
CA VAL A 137 2.74 12.75 -7.33
C VAL A 137 2.66 11.72 -8.46
N PRO A 138 3.62 10.77 -8.58
CA PRO A 138 3.83 9.95 -9.78
C PRO A 138 2.88 8.74 -9.93
N SER A 139 1.72 8.71 -9.27
CA SER A 139 0.90 7.50 -9.19
C SER A 139 -0.47 7.66 -9.83
N ILE A 140 -0.96 6.57 -10.42
CA ILE A 140 -2.35 6.42 -10.85
C ILE A 140 -3.24 6.65 -9.64
N ARG A 141 -3.98 7.77 -9.61
CA ARG A 141 -4.96 8.20 -8.61
C ARG A 141 -6.22 7.36 -8.69
N MET A 142 -6.05 6.08 -8.42
CA MET A 142 -7.07 5.06 -8.28
C MET A 142 -6.63 4.11 -7.18
N LEU A 143 -7.60 3.56 -6.46
CA LEU A 143 -7.30 2.44 -5.56
C LEU A 143 -6.72 1.27 -6.36
N HIS A 144 -5.58 0.76 -5.92
CA HIS A 144 -4.97 -0.42 -6.49
C HIS A 144 -4.23 -1.24 -5.44
N ASN A 145 -4.32 -2.56 -5.54
CA ASN A 145 -3.63 -3.50 -4.67
C ASN A 145 -2.42 -4.09 -5.36
N HIS A 146 -1.37 -4.36 -4.60
CA HIS A 146 -0.12 -4.93 -5.07
C HIS A 146 0.12 -6.24 -4.36
N PHE A 147 0.63 -7.23 -5.09
CA PHE A 147 0.90 -8.57 -4.59
C PHE A 147 2.30 -8.95 -5.02
N ILE A 148 3.20 -9.10 -4.05
CA ILE A 148 4.64 -9.16 -4.29
C ILE A 148 5.25 -10.28 -3.47
N VAL A 149 6.13 -11.06 -4.09
CA VAL A 149 6.99 -12.03 -3.41
C VAL A 149 8.44 -11.71 -3.73
N PHE A 150 9.32 -11.77 -2.72
CA PHE A 150 10.76 -11.69 -2.90
C PHE A 150 11.42 -13.00 -2.52
N ASP A 151 12.42 -13.41 -3.30
CA ASP A 151 13.35 -14.46 -2.90
C ASP A 151 14.28 -13.94 -1.80
N LYS A 152 14.23 -14.56 -0.62
CA LYS A 152 15.09 -14.18 0.51
C LYS A 152 16.56 -14.48 0.25
N GLN A 153 16.92 -15.41 -0.64
CA GLN A 153 18.31 -15.65 -1.00
C GLN A 153 18.87 -14.43 -1.74
N GLN A 154 18.15 -13.93 -2.75
CA GLN A 154 18.49 -12.67 -3.42
C GLN A 154 18.63 -11.52 -2.42
N LEU A 155 17.70 -11.39 -1.46
CA LEU A 155 17.79 -10.35 -0.42
C LEU A 155 18.97 -10.55 0.54
N LYS A 156 19.40 -11.78 0.81
CA LYS A 156 20.57 -12.08 1.66
C LYS A 156 21.86 -11.70 0.95
N GLU A 157 21.95 -11.92 -0.36
CA GLU A 157 23.09 -11.60 -1.21
C GLU A 157 23.16 -10.12 -1.60
N ALA A 158 22.02 -9.43 -1.55
CA ALA A 158 21.90 -8.02 -1.83
C ALA A 158 22.76 -7.15 -0.89
N LYS A 159 23.24 -6.03 -1.44
CA LYS A 159 24.01 -5.05 -0.68
C LYS A 159 23.13 -4.44 0.42
N ILE A 160 23.73 -4.23 1.59
CA ILE A 160 23.11 -3.42 2.64
C ILE A 160 23.05 -1.96 2.15
N THR A 161 21.85 -1.39 2.16
CA THR A 161 21.63 0.01 1.76
C THR A 161 21.82 0.95 2.94
N ASP A 162 21.87 2.25 2.65
CA ASP A 162 22.00 3.29 3.66
C ASP A 162 20.78 3.30 4.59
N THR A 163 21.00 3.13 5.90
CA THR A 163 19.94 3.18 6.91
C THR A 163 19.29 4.56 7.04
N SER A 164 19.92 5.60 6.51
CA SER A 164 19.38 6.96 6.44
C SER A 164 18.58 7.25 5.16
N ASN A 165 18.39 6.24 4.29
CA ASN A 165 17.59 6.40 3.08
C ASN A 165 16.18 6.94 3.44
N PRO A 166 15.76 8.08 2.88
CA PRO A 166 14.51 8.72 3.25
C PRO A 166 13.28 7.86 2.96
N ASN A 167 13.40 6.85 2.10
CA ASN A 167 12.33 5.90 1.79
C ASN A 167 12.23 4.74 2.80
N LEU A 168 13.20 4.55 3.70
CA LEU A 168 13.13 3.58 4.80
C LEU A 168 12.32 4.09 5.99
N THR A 169 11.99 5.38 5.97
CA THR A 169 11.19 6.03 7.01
C THR A 169 9.97 6.66 6.35
N ASP A 170 9.00 7.02 7.17
CA ASP A 170 7.79 7.74 6.77
C ASP A 170 8.13 9.17 6.25
N GLY A 171 8.65 9.25 5.01
CA GLY A 171 8.95 10.50 4.31
C GLY A 171 10.22 11.21 4.76
N GLY A 172 11.31 10.49 5.06
CA GLY A 172 12.56 11.10 5.54
C GLY A 172 12.45 11.71 6.95
N GLN A 173 11.35 11.40 7.62
CA GLN A 173 11.18 11.75 9.00
C GLN A 173 11.34 10.47 9.79
N HIS A 174 12.37 10.42 10.63
CA HIS A 174 12.30 9.70 11.90
C HIS A 174 11.20 10.36 12.76
N SER A 175 9.96 10.37 12.25
CA SER A 175 8.98 11.44 12.36
C SER A 175 8.45 11.54 13.74
N LEU A 176 7.94 12.73 14.00
CA LEU A 176 7.07 13.05 15.11
C LEU A 176 6.06 11.93 15.51
N PHE A 177 5.63 11.08 14.56
CA PHE A 177 4.80 9.91 14.84
C PHE A 177 5.50 8.84 15.67
N ALA A 178 6.63 8.32 15.20
CA ALA A 178 7.44 7.34 15.93
C ALA A 178 7.93 7.89 17.28
N ALA A 179 8.25 9.18 17.33
CA ALA A 179 8.81 9.81 18.54
C ALA A 179 7.76 10.23 19.59
N TYR A 180 6.51 10.52 19.20
CA TYR A 180 5.52 11.13 20.12
C TYR A 180 4.08 10.63 19.98
N MET A 181 3.73 9.88 18.94
CA MET A 181 2.34 9.52 18.65
C MET A 181 2.07 8.02 18.63
N GLN A 182 3.11 7.16 18.64
CA GLN A 182 2.94 5.72 18.58
C GLN A 182 2.03 5.19 19.70
N GLU A 183 2.27 5.57 20.96
CA GLU A 183 1.47 5.12 22.10
C GLU A 183 0.01 5.61 22.00
N VAL A 184 -0.20 6.89 21.70
CA VAL A 184 -1.54 7.48 21.55
C VAL A 184 -2.30 6.83 20.39
N TYR A 185 -1.60 6.52 19.30
CA TYR A 185 -2.19 5.86 18.14
C TYR A 185 -2.58 4.41 18.44
N VAL A 186 -1.74 3.67 19.16
CA VAL A 186 -2.06 2.31 19.64
C VAL A 186 -3.24 2.36 20.60
N GLU A 187 -3.27 3.30 21.54
CA GLU A 187 -4.40 3.49 22.47
C GLU A 187 -5.71 3.75 21.71
N PHE A 188 -5.68 4.69 20.75
CA PHE A 188 -6.83 5.03 19.92
C PHE A 188 -7.35 3.81 19.14
N LEU A 189 -6.46 3.07 18.46
CA LEU A 189 -6.90 1.91 17.67
C LEU A 189 -7.27 0.69 18.52
N SER A 190 -6.74 0.57 19.73
CA SER A 190 -7.16 -0.48 20.67
C SER A 190 -8.59 -0.29 21.15
N SER A 191 -9.14 0.93 21.06
CA SER A 191 -10.54 1.21 21.39
C SER A 191 -11.55 0.67 20.37
N LEU A 192 -11.10 0.24 19.18
CA LEU A 192 -11.96 -0.24 18.11
C LEU A 192 -12.54 -1.66 18.33
N ASP A 193 -12.17 -2.33 19.43
CA ASP A 193 -12.66 -3.67 19.84
C ASP A 193 -12.61 -4.74 18.72
N LEU A 194 -11.47 -4.81 18.04
CA LEU A 194 -11.24 -5.76 16.94
C LEU A 194 -11.08 -7.20 17.48
N LYS A 195 -11.76 -8.18 16.87
CA LYS A 195 -11.76 -9.60 17.27
C LYS A 195 -10.71 -10.42 16.54
N ILE A 196 -10.51 -10.18 15.25
CA ILE A 196 -9.58 -10.92 14.38
C ILE A 196 -8.22 -10.23 14.33
N LEU A 197 -8.18 -8.91 14.23
CA LEU A 197 -6.96 -8.11 14.11
C LEU A 197 -6.48 -7.69 15.49
N LYS A 198 -5.51 -8.43 16.05
CA LYS A 198 -5.00 -8.17 17.40
C LYS A 198 -3.75 -7.31 17.38
N PRO A 199 -3.73 -6.15 18.08
CA PRO A 199 -2.54 -5.30 18.14
C PRO A 199 -1.33 -6.06 18.63
N MET A 200 -0.18 -5.82 18.00
CA MET A 200 1.11 -6.38 18.42
C MET A 200 1.96 -5.31 19.09
N SER A 201 2.67 -5.69 20.15
CA SER A 201 3.64 -4.84 20.85
C SER A 201 5.09 -5.25 20.56
N GLY A 202 6.00 -4.27 20.59
CA GLY A 202 7.45 -4.48 20.54
C GLY A 202 8.02 -4.84 19.17
N GLU A 203 9.26 -5.35 19.13
CA GLU A 203 9.96 -5.74 17.88
C GLU A 203 9.51 -7.11 17.33
N SER A 204 8.52 -7.75 17.94
CA SER A 204 8.14 -9.15 17.75
C SER A 204 7.72 -9.59 16.34
N SER A 205 7.68 -8.67 15.37
CA SER A 205 7.31 -8.92 13.98
C SER A 205 8.12 -8.12 12.97
N SER A 206 9.30 -7.62 13.37
CA SER A 206 10.31 -7.18 12.40
C SER A 206 10.94 -8.40 11.72
N LEU A 207 11.28 -8.25 10.45
CA LEU A 207 11.97 -9.28 9.69
C LEU A 207 13.42 -9.37 10.15
N ALA A 208 13.86 -10.54 10.59
CA ALA A 208 15.22 -10.79 11.07
C ALA A 208 16.29 -10.41 10.05
N LEU A 209 15.97 -10.50 8.75
CA LEU A 209 16.91 -10.14 7.68
C LEU A 209 17.18 -8.64 7.62
N THR A 210 16.14 -7.81 7.75
CA THR A 210 16.20 -6.38 7.46
C THR A 210 16.05 -5.48 8.68
N GLY A 211 15.41 -5.97 9.74
CA GLY A 211 15.05 -5.22 10.94
C GLY A 211 13.78 -4.36 10.77
N TYR A 212 12.99 -4.57 9.72
CA TYR A 212 11.78 -3.80 9.39
C TYR A 212 10.51 -4.67 9.40
N PRO A 213 9.31 -4.10 9.63
CA PRO A 213 9.02 -2.67 9.83
C PRO A 213 9.49 -2.15 11.19
N GLN A 214 9.78 -0.85 11.26
CA GLN A 214 10.18 -0.15 12.49
C GLN A 214 9.15 0.93 12.85
N GLY A 215 8.75 1.03 14.12
CA GLY A 215 7.87 2.10 14.62
C GLY A 215 6.42 2.08 14.13
N LEU A 216 6.07 1.20 13.19
CA LEU A 216 4.72 1.06 12.65
C LEU A 216 3.86 0.16 13.52
N THR A 217 2.58 0.53 13.58
CA THR A 217 1.55 -0.28 14.23
C THR A 217 1.18 -1.48 13.39
N ARG A 218 0.91 -2.58 14.08
CA ARG A 218 0.80 -3.90 13.50
C ARG A 218 -0.30 -4.68 14.20
N TRP A 219 -1.02 -5.48 13.44
CA TRP A 219 -2.05 -6.37 13.93
C TRP A 219 -1.82 -7.77 13.39
N GLU A 220 -1.69 -8.74 14.28
CA GLU A 220 -1.67 -10.13 13.88
C GLU A 220 -3.07 -10.57 13.45
N ILE A 221 -3.17 -11.20 12.28
CA ILE A 221 -4.41 -11.80 11.80
C ILE A 221 -4.62 -13.12 12.53
N GLN A 222 -5.49 -13.11 13.55
CA GLN A 222 -5.86 -14.34 14.25
C GLN A 222 -6.55 -15.31 13.30
N GLY A 223 -6.20 -16.60 13.34
CA GLY A 223 -6.69 -17.61 12.39
C GLY A 223 -5.95 -17.62 11.04
N GLY A 224 -4.96 -16.73 10.84
CA GLY A 224 -4.10 -16.75 9.67
C GLY A 224 -4.86 -16.58 8.36
N ILE A 225 -4.53 -17.40 7.35
CA ILE A 225 -5.11 -17.30 6.01
C ILE A 225 -6.62 -17.61 5.97
N ASP A 226 -7.12 -18.46 6.88
CA ASP A 226 -8.54 -18.81 6.88
C ASP A 226 -9.42 -17.61 7.24
N SER A 227 -8.91 -16.67 8.03
CA SER A 227 -9.64 -15.45 8.38
C SER A 227 -9.91 -14.55 7.17
N LEU A 228 -9.06 -14.57 6.13
CA LEU A 228 -9.30 -13.80 4.90
C LEU A 228 -10.54 -14.28 4.13
N LYS A 229 -11.02 -15.50 4.40
CA LYS A 229 -12.28 -16.03 3.84
C LYS A 229 -13.52 -15.49 4.55
N SER A 230 -13.37 -14.89 5.73
CA SER A 230 -14.47 -14.29 6.48
C SER A 230 -14.67 -12.83 6.11
N ILE A 231 -15.92 -12.40 5.97
CA ILE A 231 -16.25 -10.99 5.79
C ILE A 231 -15.88 -10.15 7.02
N ASP A 232 -15.88 -10.75 8.21
CA ASP A 232 -15.55 -10.07 9.47
C ASP A 232 -14.10 -9.55 9.46
N PHE A 233 -13.17 -10.31 8.86
CA PHE A 233 -11.80 -9.85 8.67
C PHE A 233 -11.76 -8.57 7.84
N TRP A 234 -12.47 -8.55 6.71
CA TRP A 234 -12.51 -7.38 5.82
C TRP A 234 -13.22 -6.18 6.47
N HIS A 235 -14.20 -6.42 7.34
CA HIS A 235 -14.80 -5.37 8.15
C HIS A 235 -13.79 -4.77 9.13
N GLU A 236 -13.03 -5.58 9.86
CA GLU A 236 -11.99 -5.09 10.77
C GLU A 236 -10.84 -4.40 10.02
N TYR A 237 -10.48 -4.91 8.84
CA TYR A 237 -9.54 -4.28 7.94
C TYR A 237 -10.01 -2.86 7.56
N ASP A 238 -11.29 -2.70 7.20
CA ASP A 238 -11.92 -1.38 6.98
C ASP A 238 -11.89 -0.50 8.25
N GLN A 239 -12.10 -1.06 9.45
CA GLN A 239 -12.09 -0.30 10.70
C GLN A 239 -10.71 0.29 11.02
N ILE A 240 -9.63 -0.46 10.80
CA ILE A 240 -8.25 0.06 10.97
C ILE A 240 -8.03 1.26 10.05
N LEU A 241 -8.45 1.18 8.78
CA LEU A 241 -8.33 2.28 7.84
C LEU A 241 -9.15 3.51 8.29
N LYS A 242 -10.40 3.31 8.72
CA LYS A 242 -11.25 4.39 9.24
C LYS A 242 -10.60 5.06 10.46
N GLY A 243 -10.04 4.27 11.37
CA GLY A 243 -9.36 4.76 12.56
C GLY A 243 -8.10 5.55 12.21
N PHE A 244 -7.27 5.03 11.28
CA PHE A 244 -6.12 5.76 10.73
C PHE A 244 -6.55 7.12 10.16
N LEU A 245 -7.60 7.15 9.33
CA LEU A 245 -8.09 8.39 8.72
C LEU A 245 -8.53 9.41 9.77
N ASP A 246 -9.30 8.97 10.78
CA ASP A 246 -9.80 9.83 11.85
C ASP A 246 -8.68 10.37 12.73
N PHE A 247 -7.69 9.54 13.07
CA PHE A 247 -6.52 9.95 13.81
C PHE A 247 -5.77 11.08 13.10
N TYR A 248 -5.43 10.87 11.83
CA TYR A 248 -4.66 11.83 11.05
C TYR A 248 -5.45 13.10 10.71
N ARG A 249 -6.74 12.98 10.39
CA ARG A 249 -7.61 14.15 10.18
C ARG A 249 -7.72 14.99 11.44
N THR A 250 -7.87 14.36 12.60
CA THR A 250 -7.87 15.06 13.89
C THR A 250 -6.54 15.74 14.15
N PHE A 251 -5.42 15.03 13.92
CA PHE A 251 -4.08 15.59 14.11
C PHE A 251 -3.87 16.82 13.23
N PHE A 252 -4.13 16.71 11.93
CA PHE A 252 -3.94 17.81 11.00
C PHE A 252 -4.95 18.95 11.19
N ALA A 253 -6.15 18.67 11.72
CA ALA A 253 -7.06 19.72 12.16
C ALA A 253 -6.41 20.57 13.27
N GLN A 254 -5.80 19.94 14.29
CA GLN A 254 -5.06 20.66 15.34
C GLN A 254 -3.84 21.43 14.83
N VAL A 255 -3.12 20.87 13.84
CA VAL A 255 -2.02 21.56 13.17
C VAL A 255 -2.52 22.82 12.46
N SER A 256 -3.64 22.71 11.74
CA SER A 256 -4.19 23.81 10.94
C SER A 256 -4.81 24.92 11.80
N SER A 257 -5.59 24.55 12.82
CA SER A 257 -6.40 25.45 13.62
C SER A 257 -6.35 25.02 15.08
N ARG A 258 -5.94 25.94 15.96
CA ARG A 258 -5.83 25.71 17.41
C ARG A 258 -7.17 25.25 17.98
N ASN A 259 -7.15 24.21 18.81
CA ASN A 259 -8.31 23.68 19.52
C ASN A 259 -9.47 23.33 18.58
N SER A 260 -9.14 22.74 17.43
CA SER A 260 -10.18 22.23 16.52
C SER A 260 -11.02 21.17 17.24
N GLY A 261 -12.32 21.14 16.96
CA GLY A 261 -13.19 20.07 17.46
C GLY A 261 -13.01 18.77 16.69
N VAL A 262 -13.91 17.81 16.95
CA VAL A 262 -14.01 16.56 16.19
C VAL A 262 -14.21 16.87 14.69
N PRO A 263 -13.43 16.27 13.77
CA PRO A 263 -13.61 16.46 12.34
C PRO A 263 -15.02 16.11 11.87
N LYS A 264 -15.53 16.86 10.88
CA LYS A 264 -16.82 16.55 10.24
C LYS A 264 -16.74 15.17 9.58
N ASN A 265 -17.79 14.37 9.73
CA ASN A 265 -17.90 13.01 9.19
C ASN A 265 -16.81 12.05 9.72
N ALA A 266 -16.37 12.23 10.96
CA ALA A 266 -15.56 11.25 11.66
C ALA A 266 -16.32 9.91 11.79
N TYR A 267 -15.60 8.80 11.66
CA TYR A 267 -16.12 7.45 11.90
C TYR A 267 -16.23 7.13 13.40
N PHE A 268 -15.31 7.65 14.20
CA PHE A 268 -15.16 7.39 15.64
C PHE A 268 -15.15 8.70 16.46
N PRO A 269 -16.23 9.49 16.42
CA PRO A 269 -16.25 10.81 17.05
C PRO A 269 -16.05 10.77 18.57
N GLN A 270 -16.57 9.73 19.24
CA GLN A 270 -16.49 9.59 20.69
C GLN A 270 -15.06 9.27 21.15
N GLU A 271 -14.39 8.38 20.41
CA GLU A 271 -13.01 7.98 20.64
C GLU A 271 -12.06 9.15 20.36
N ILE A 272 -12.31 9.94 19.32
CA ILE A 272 -11.54 11.15 19.01
C ILE A 272 -11.61 12.13 20.19
N GLU A 273 -12.82 12.42 20.67
CA GLU A 273 -13.02 13.34 21.78
C GLU A 273 -12.32 12.82 23.04
N LYS A 274 -12.61 11.58 23.44
CA LYS A 274 -12.10 10.99 24.68
C LYS A 274 -10.58 10.79 24.69
N ILE A 275 -10.00 10.33 23.58
CA ILE A 275 -8.61 9.86 23.52
C ILE A 275 -7.69 10.91 22.90
N LEU A 276 -8.08 11.56 21.79
CA LEU A 276 -7.16 12.44 21.06
C LEU A 276 -7.23 13.90 21.54
N LEU A 277 -8.44 14.45 21.69
CA LEU A 277 -8.62 15.88 21.99
C LEU A 277 -8.30 16.25 23.44
N PHE A 278 -8.22 15.28 24.35
CA PHE A 278 -7.78 15.46 25.74
C PHE A 278 -6.34 14.96 26.00
N ASN A 279 -5.62 14.51 24.97
CA ASN A 279 -4.25 14.01 25.14
C ASN A 279 -3.19 15.12 24.94
N ASN A 280 -2.53 15.51 26.03
CA ASN A 280 -1.51 16.56 26.02
C ASN A 280 -0.30 16.23 25.12
N GLY A 281 0.07 14.95 24.99
CA GLY A 281 1.14 14.51 24.09
C GLY A 281 0.78 14.75 22.62
N PHE A 282 -0.43 14.33 22.23
CA PHE A 282 -0.98 14.52 20.89
C PHE A 282 -1.09 16.01 20.52
N LEU A 283 -1.66 16.83 21.41
CA LEU A 283 -1.79 18.27 21.18
C LEU A 283 -0.43 18.98 21.11
N SER A 284 0.53 18.56 21.95
CA SER A 284 1.90 19.10 21.92
C SER A 284 2.63 18.73 20.63
N ALA A 285 2.44 17.51 20.14
CA ALA A 285 2.95 17.05 18.85
C ALA A 285 2.39 17.91 17.70
N ALA A 286 1.08 18.12 17.65
CA ALA A 286 0.44 18.97 16.64
C ALA A 286 0.95 20.42 16.71
N LYS A 287 1.17 20.97 17.92
CA LYS A 287 1.80 22.28 18.11
C LYS A 287 3.20 22.34 17.51
N LYS A 288 4.07 21.34 17.75
CA LYS A 288 5.43 21.30 17.19
C LYS A 288 5.40 21.36 15.65
N VAL A 289 4.52 20.59 15.02
CA VAL A 289 4.35 20.59 13.56
C VAL A 289 3.87 21.96 13.06
N ARG A 290 2.86 22.53 13.72
CA ARG A 290 2.34 23.86 13.37
C ARG A 290 3.41 24.94 13.48
N ASP A 291 4.15 24.97 14.60
CA ASP A 291 5.20 25.96 14.83
C ASP A 291 6.31 25.83 13.77
N LYS A 292 6.64 24.61 13.32
CA LYS A 292 7.58 24.40 12.20
C LYS A 292 7.00 24.91 10.87
N CYS A 293 5.72 24.67 10.59
CA CYS A 293 5.07 25.19 9.38
C CYS A 293 5.04 26.73 9.32
N LEU A 294 4.98 27.42 10.46
CA LEU A 294 5.01 28.88 10.51
C LEU A 294 6.39 29.46 10.21
N ASN A 295 7.46 28.70 10.46
CA ASN A 295 8.85 29.18 10.36
C ASN A 295 9.60 28.64 9.14
N ASP A 296 9.10 27.58 8.49
CA ASP A 296 9.74 26.93 7.35
C ASP A 296 8.72 26.71 6.22
N ALA A 297 8.76 27.58 5.21
CA ALA A 297 7.86 27.52 4.07
C ALA A 297 8.04 26.25 3.22
N LYS A 298 9.25 25.67 3.17
CA LYS A 298 9.51 24.44 2.44
C LYS A 298 8.86 23.27 3.16
N TYR A 299 9.13 23.12 4.46
CA TYR A 299 8.45 22.12 5.29
C TYR A 299 6.93 22.29 5.27
N ALA A 300 6.45 23.53 5.36
CA ALA A 300 5.04 23.84 5.32
C ALA A 300 4.39 23.48 4.00
N SER A 301 5.12 23.55 2.87
CA SER A 301 4.67 23.06 1.57
C SER A 301 4.68 21.53 1.58
N ASP A 302 5.82 20.92 1.87
CA ASP A 302 6.04 19.47 1.76
C ASP A 302 4.99 18.67 2.54
N ILE A 303 4.72 19.02 3.81
CA ILE A 303 3.79 18.29 4.67
C ILE A 303 2.33 18.29 4.17
N ARG A 304 1.93 19.27 3.36
CA ARG A 304 0.56 19.32 2.76
C ARG A 304 0.36 18.24 1.71
N TRP A 305 1.46 17.79 1.10
CA TRP A 305 1.47 16.91 -0.06
C TRP A 305 1.88 15.46 0.27
N GLN A 306 2.31 15.20 1.50
CA GLN A 306 2.73 13.86 1.97
C GLN A 306 1.64 12.79 2.23
N PRO A 307 0.33 13.07 2.32
CA PRO A 307 -0.61 12.02 2.70
C PRO A 307 -0.96 11.14 1.50
N ALA A 308 -0.13 10.13 1.26
CA ALA A 308 -0.55 8.85 0.71
C ALA A 308 -0.38 7.84 1.83
N PHE A 309 -1.29 6.87 1.95
CA PHE A 309 -1.14 5.83 2.94
C PHE A 309 -1.43 4.48 2.35
N LYS A 310 -0.92 3.43 3.00
CA LYS A 310 -1.14 2.06 2.56
C LYS A 310 -1.38 1.14 3.68
N GLN A 311 -2.44 0.37 3.50
CA GLN A 311 -2.78 -0.72 4.37
C GLN A 311 -2.27 -2.00 3.72
N LEU A 312 -1.43 -2.72 4.44
CA LEU A 312 -0.57 -3.76 3.91
C LEU A 312 -0.75 -5.02 4.76
N ILE A 313 -0.67 -6.19 4.12
CA ILE A 313 -0.60 -7.51 4.74
C ILE A 313 0.76 -8.10 4.38
N TYR A 314 1.56 -8.50 5.36
CA TYR A 314 2.82 -9.20 5.11
C TYR A 314 2.92 -10.45 5.98
N ARG A 315 3.73 -11.41 5.52
CA ARG A 315 4.07 -12.59 6.32
C ARG A 315 5.39 -12.37 7.03
N ASP A 316 5.41 -12.59 8.34
CA ASP A 316 6.65 -12.51 9.13
C ASP A 316 7.48 -13.80 9.07
N ASP A 317 8.62 -13.81 9.76
CA ASP A 317 9.52 -14.97 9.77
C ASP A 317 8.93 -16.21 10.48
N GLN A 318 7.92 -16.02 11.33
CA GLN A 318 7.20 -17.12 11.99
C GLN A 318 6.04 -17.65 11.14
N GLY A 319 5.81 -17.06 9.96
CA GLY A 319 4.72 -17.44 9.06
C GLY A 319 3.38 -16.80 9.42
N ARG A 320 3.33 -15.88 10.40
CA ARG A 320 2.11 -15.17 10.79
C ARG A 320 1.79 -14.10 9.75
N LEU A 321 0.50 -13.86 9.52
CA LEU A 321 0.05 -12.76 8.67
C LEU A 321 -0.20 -11.53 9.53
N ILE A 322 0.39 -10.40 9.12
CA ILE A 322 0.38 -9.15 9.87
C ILE A 322 -0.20 -8.05 8.99
N VAL A 323 -1.19 -7.32 9.51
CA VAL A 323 -1.69 -6.07 8.94
C VAL A 323 -0.87 -4.91 9.48
N THR A 324 -0.55 -3.93 8.65
CA THR A 324 0.06 -2.65 9.05
C THR A 324 -0.43 -1.53 8.15
N ILE A 325 -0.26 -0.28 8.59
CA ILE A 325 -0.58 0.90 7.79
C ILE A 325 0.58 1.91 7.85
N SER A 326 1.07 2.34 6.69
CA SER A 326 2.18 3.32 6.55
C SER A 326 1.68 4.55 5.80
N GLN A 327 2.23 5.73 6.12
CA GLN A 327 1.92 7.01 5.48
C GLN A 327 2.90 7.35 4.34
N ASN A 328 3.24 6.36 3.50
CA ASN A 328 4.21 6.54 2.40
C ASN A 328 3.68 6.07 1.02
N SER A 329 4.38 6.37 -0.08
CA SER A 329 4.10 5.88 -1.46
C SER A 329 4.53 4.42 -1.67
N ILE A 330 4.11 3.65 -2.70
CA ILE A 330 4.30 2.16 -2.64
C ILE A 330 5.71 1.67 -2.77
N GLY A 331 6.46 2.24 -3.71
CA GLY A 331 7.89 1.94 -3.80
C GLY A 331 8.56 2.21 -2.46
N ASN A 332 8.16 3.31 -1.80
CA ASN A 332 8.71 3.70 -0.51
C ASN A 332 8.16 2.89 0.67
N ALA A 333 6.92 2.41 0.65
CA ALA A 333 6.38 1.61 1.75
C ALA A 333 6.86 0.16 1.70
N ILE A 334 7.19 -0.38 0.53
CA ILE A 334 7.90 -1.66 0.44
C ILE A 334 9.29 -1.50 1.06
N THR A 335 9.97 -0.38 0.75
CA THR A 335 11.24 -0.01 1.38
C THR A 335 11.11 0.18 2.89
N GLU A 336 10.15 0.96 3.36
CA GLU A 336 9.87 1.23 4.78
C GLU A 336 9.40 -0.01 5.55
N LEU A 337 8.57 -0.86 4.95
CA LEU A 337 8.04 -2.05 5.64
C LEU A 337 8.99 -3.23 5.63
N LEU A 338 9.59 -3.51 4.48
CA LEU A 338 10.38 -4.71 4.31
C LEU A 338 11.87 -4.43 4.49
N GLY A 339 12.27 -3.15 4.55
CA GLY A 339 13.66 -2.76 4.47
C GLY A 339 14.25 -3.08 3.09
N VAL A 340 13.44 -3.08 2.02
CA VAL A 340 13.89 -3.45 0.66
C VAL A 340 13.82 -2.25 -0.28
N VAL A 341 14.97 -1.67 -0.60
CA VAL A 341 15.13 -0.64 -1.62
C VAL A 341 15.20 -1.32 -2.99
N VAL A 342 14.22 -1.04 -3.85
CA VAL A 342 14.21 -1.58 -5.21
C VAL A 342 14.69 -0.54 -6.21
N LYS A 343 15.84 -0.82 -6.82
CA LYS A 343 16.34 -0.07 -7.98
C LYS A 343 15.83 -0.74 -9.25
N ARG A 344 14.97 -0.05 -9.98
CA ARG A 344 14.45 -0.52 -11.27
C ARG A 344 15.39 -0.09 -12.39
N THR A 345 15.83 -1.02 -13.22
CA THR A 345 16.73 -0.74 -14.35
C THR A 345 16.06 -1.16 -15.66
N PRO A 346 16.00 -0.28 -16.68
CA PRO A 346 15.48 -0.67 -17.99
C PRO A 346 16.43 -1.68 -18.63
N ASP A 347 16.02 -2.94 -18.67
CA ASP A 347 16.79 -4.08 -19.15
C ASP A 347 15.83 -5.18 -19.59
N ALA A 348 15.49 -5.17 -20.89
CA ALA A 348 14.53 -6.11 -21.45
C ALA A 348 15.10 -7.54 -21.48
N GLU A 349 16.37 -7.71 -21.82
CA GLU A 349 17.03 -9.02 -21.89
C GLU A 349 17.11 -9.67 -20.50
N GLY A 350 17.45 -8.90 -19.47
CA GLY A 350 17.46 -9.37 -18.09
C GLY A 350 16.05 -9.73 -17.58
N TYR A 351 15.04 -8.94 -17.95
CA TYR A 351 13.65 -9.22 -17.58
C TYR A 351 13.13 -10.52 -18.23
N GLU A 352 13.44 -10.73 -19.52
CA GLU A 352 13.01 -11.88 -20.33
C GLU A 352 13.47 -13.24 -19.76
N GLN A 353 14.55 -13.27 -18.99
CA GLN A 353 15.01 -14.48 -18.31
C GLN A 353 14.03 -14.97 -17.24
N SER A 354 13.34 -14.03 -16.58
CA SER A 354 12.41 -14.30 -15.48
C SER A 354 10.93 -14.24 -15.88
N GLU A 355 10.64 -13.55 -16.99
CA GLU A 355 9.27 -13.30 -17.47
C GLU A 355 8.44 -14.59 -17.67
N PRO A 356 8.93 -15.67 -18.29
CA PRO A 356 8.11 -16.88 -18.50
C PRO A 356 7.60 -17.51 -17.20
N ALA A 357 8.47 -17.64 -16.20
CA ALA A 357 8.12 -18.23 -14.90
C ALA A 357 7.15 -17.34 -14.12
N LEU A 358 7.34 -16.01 -14.20
CA LEU A 358 6.41 -15.04 -13.63
C LEU A 358 5.03 -15.17 -14.29
N ILE A 359 4.96 -15.15 -15.62
CA ILE A 359 3.71 -15.26 -16.38
C ILE A 359 2.98 -16.56 -16.07
N GLU A 360 3.68 -17.69 -16.00
CA GLU A 360 3.07 -18.98 -15.66
C GLU A 360 2.32 -18.93 -14.32
N LYS A 361 2.93 -18.34 -13.29
CA LYS A 361 2.30 -18.19 -11.96
C LYS A 361 1.09 -17.24 -12.02
N LEU A 362 1.20 -16.14 -12.76
CA LEU A 362 0.13 -15.16 -12.90
C LEU A 362 -1.08 -15.73 -13.67
N LEU A 363 -0.85 -16.56 -14.69
CA LEU A 363 -1.92 -17.25 -15.42
C LEU A 363 -2.59 -18.35 -14.59
N LYS A 364 -1.85 -19.00 -13.67
CA LYS A 364 -2.44 -19.91 -12.68
C LYS A 364 -3.39 -19.19 -11.71
N VAL A 365 -2.98 -18.03 -11.18
CA VAL A 365 -3.86 -17.18 -10.37
C VAL A 365 -5.08 -16.73 -11.15
N ARG A 366 -4.87 -16.26 -12.40
CA ARG A 366 -5.95 -15.85 -13.28
C ARG A 366 -7.00 -16.95 -13.42
N SER A 367 -6.56 -18.20 -13.64
CA SER A 367 -7.46 -19.33 -13.80
C SER A 367 -8.31 -19.56 -12.55
N ARG A 368 -7.73 -19.47 -11.34
CA ARG A 368 -8.49 -19.57 -10.08
C ARG A 368 -9.51 -18.44 -9.90
N LEU A 369 -9.18 -17.23 -10.34
CA LEU A 369 -10.11 -16.10 -10.30
C LEU A 369 -11.29 -16.32 -11.27
N ILE A 370 -11.04 -16.89 -12.45
CA ILE A 370 -12.09 -17.26 -13.42
C ILE A 370 -12.97 -18.37 -12.84
N GLU A 371 -12.37 -19.43 -12.30
CA GLU A 371 -13.09 -20.55 -11.66
C GLU A 371 -13.96 -20.09 -10.47
N ALA A 372 -13.53 -19.03 -9.77
CA ALA A 372 -14.28 -18.43 -8.67
C ALA A 372 -15.37 -17.44 -9.12
N ASP A 373 -15.60 -17.30 -10.44
CA ASP A 373 -16.56 -16.36 -11.03
C ASP A 373 -16.28 -14.90 -10.63
N LEU A 374 -15.02 -14.48 -10.79
CA LEU A 374 -14.57 -13.11 -10.46
C LEU A 374 -14.15 -12.29 -11.68
N GLY A 375 -14.33 -12.83 -12.89
CA GLY A 375 -14.07 -12.13 -14.14
C GLY A 375 -13.66 -13.04 -15.28
N TYR A 376 -13.20 -12.42 -16.37
CA TYR A 376 -12.89 -13.07 -17.63
C TYR A 376 -11.44 -12.80 -18.03
N GLY A 377 -10.79 -13.82 -18.60
CA GLY A 377 -9.41 -13.72 -19.08
C GLY A 377 -9.25 -12.70 -20.20
N ILE A 378 -8.19 -11.88 -20.09
CA ILE A 378 -7.79 -10.93 -21.13
C ILE A 378 -6.76 -11.61 -22.03
N LYS A 379 -7.03 -11.58 -23.34
CA LYS A 379 -6.07 -11.97 -24.37
C LYS A 379 -5.11 -10.81 -24.63
N THR A 380 -3.82 -11.11 -24.71
CA THR A 380 -2.79 -10.17 -25.15
C THR A 380 -1.99 -10.78 -26.31
N LYS A 381 -0.97 -10.07 -26.78
CA LYS A 381 0.00 -10.65 -27.73
C LYS A 381 0.91 -11.72 -27.11
N TYR A 382 0.94 -11.81 -25.77
CA TYR A 382 1.85 -12.68 -25.02
C TYR A 382 1.16 -13.92 -24.44
N TRP A 383 -0.15 -13.86 -24.19
CA TRP A 383 -0.95 -14.99 -23.67
C TRP A 383 -2.37 -14.98 -24.22
N ASP A 384 -2.96 -16.17 -24.35
CA ASP A 384 -4.36 -16.33 -24.77
C ASP A 384 -5.33 -16.20 -23.57
N LYS A 385 -6.64 -16.22 -23.86
CA LYS A 385 -7.70 -16.07 -22.84
C LYS A 385 -7.61 -17.07 -21.68
#